data_AF-W1Y398-F1
#
_entry.id   AF-W1Y398-F1
#
_cell.length_a   1.000
_cell.length_b   1.000
_cell.length_c   1.000
_cell.angle_alpha   90.00
_cell.angle_beta   90.00
_cell.angle_gamma   90.00
#
_symmetry.space_group_name_H-M   'P 1'
#
loop_
_entity.id
_entity.type
_entity.pdbx_description
1 polymer ?
#
loop_
_entity_poly.entity_id
_entity_poly.type
_entity_poly.pdbx_seq_one_letter_code
_entity_poly.pdbx_strand_id
1 'polypeptide(L)'
;QNDRDICALAKEYEIAMLLVTKGAEGVVVCYRGQVHHFAGMSVNCVDSTGAGDAFVAGLLTGLSSTGLSTDEREMRQIIDLAQRCGA
;
A
#
# COMPACT_ATOMS: atom_id res chain seq x y z
N GLN A 1 7.71 4.67 -16.22
CA GLN A 1 9.05 4.84 -15.63
C GLN A 1 9.07 4.28 -14.20
N ASN A 2 8.18 4.73 -13.29
CA ASN A 2 8.22 4.37 -11.85
C ASN A 2 8.11 2.88 -11.47
N ASP A 3 7.28 2.07 -12.13
CA ASP A 3 7.03 0.69 -11.69
C ASP A 3 8.28 -0.21 -11.76
N ARG A 4 9.10 0.00 -12.81
CA ARG A 4 10.36 -0.74 -12.96
C ARG A 4 11.35 -0.39 -11.87
N ASP A 5 11.41 0.88 -11.47
CA ASP A 5 12.33 1.36 -10.44
C ASP A 5 11.91 0.82 -9.06
N ILE A 6 10.61 0.77 -8.78
CA ILE A 6 10.07 0.16 -7.55
C ILE A 6 10.42 -1.33 -7.48
N CYS A 7 10.21 -2.09 -8.57
CA CYS A 7 10.61 -3.50 -8.62
C CYS A 7 12.13 -3.70 -8.54
N ALA A 8 12.91 -2.84 -9.19
CA ALA A 8 14.36 -2.90 -9.14
C ALA A 8 14.87 -2.69 -7.71
N LEU A 9 14.35 -1.67 -7.01
CA LEU A 9 14.67 -1.39 -5.62
C LEU A 9 14.28 -2.56 -4.70
N ALA A 10 13.06 -3.09 -4.87
CA ALA A 10 12.61 -4.23 -4.09
C ALA A 10 13.50 -5.46 -4.31
N LYS A 11 13.97 -5.69 -5.55
CA LYS A 11 14.88 -6.78 -5.87
C LYS A 11 16.29 -6.55 -5.32
N GLU A 12 16.83 -5.35 -5.47
CA GLU A 12 18.19 -4.99 -5.03
C GLU A 12 18.37 -5.18 -3.53
N TYR A 13 17.36 -4.83 -2.75
CA TYR A 13 17.38 -4.91 -1.28
C TYR A 13 16.61 -6.12 -0.72
N GLU A 14 16.26 -7.10 -1.56
CA GLU A 14 15.53 -8.32 -1.18
C GLU A 14 14.25 -8.06 -0.35
N ILE A 15 13.54 -6.97 -0.68
CA ILE A 15 12.31 -6.56 0.00
C ILE A 15 11.16 -7.42 -0.50
N ALA A 16 10.52 -8.16 0.42
CA ALA A 16 9.39 -9.02 0.08
C ALA A 16 8.20 -8.22 -0.49
N MET A 17 7.87 -7.09 0.14
CA MET A 17 6.77 -6.19 -0.22
C MET A 17 7.20 -4.73 -0.03
N LEU A 18 7.12 -3.93 -1.10
CA LEU A 18 7.41 -2.50 -1.10
C LEU A 18 6.15 -1.73 -1.49
N LEU A 19 5.72 -0.79 -0.64
CA LEU A 19 4.56 0.06 -0.89
C LEU A 19 5.02 1.51 -1.05
N VAL A 20 4.44 2.20 -2.04
CA VAL A 20 4.66 3.63 -2.28
C VAL A 20 3.31 4.33 -2.25
N THR A 21 3.05 5.09 -1.17
CA THR A 21 1.85 5.92 -1.04
C THR A 21 1.98 7.16 -1.93
N LYS A 22 0.87 7.54 -2.57
CA LYS A 22 0.76 8.68 -3.49
C LYS A 22 -0.37 9.63 -3.09
N GLY A 23 -0.67 9.71 -1.79
CA GLY A 23 -1.76 10.53 -1.26
C GLY A 23 -3.09 10.19 -1.93
N ALA A 24 -3.76 11.21 -2.48
CA ALA A 24 -5.06 11.07 -3.15
C ALA A 24 -5.02 10.19 -4.43
N GLU A 25 -3.84 9.92 -5.00
CA GLU A 25 -3.70 8.99 -6.13
C GLU A 25 -3.73 7.51 -5.68
N GLY A 26 -3.56 7.24 -4.38
CA GLY A 26 -3.62 5.92 -3.78
C GLY A 26 -2.25 5.32 -3.46
N VAL A 27 -2.04 4.05 -3.79
CA VAL A 27 -0.81 3.32 -3.43
C VAL A 27 -0.39 2.35 -4.53
N VAL A 28 0.93 2.25 -4.72
CA VAL A 28 1.57 1.23 -5.55
C VAL A 28 2.17 0.17 -4.65
N VAL A 29 1.89 -1.09 -4.93
CA VAL A 29 2.41 -2.24 -4.18
C VAL A 29 3.26 -3.08 -5.13
N CYS A 30 4.55 -3.19 -4.84
CA CYS A 30 5.42 -4.20 -5.44
C CYS A 30 5.53 -5.38 -4.47
N TYR A 31 5.00 -6.53 -4.87
CA TYR A 31 5.07 -7.76 -4.09
C TYR A 31 5.67 -8.88 -4.94
N ARG A 32 6.81 -9.42 -4.49
CA ARG A 32 7.54 -10.50 -5.20
C ARG A 32 7.73 -10.24 -6.71
N GLY A 33 8.04 -8.99 -7.07
CA GLY A 33 8.28 -8.56 -8.44
C GLY A 33 7.03 -8.27 -9.28
N GLN A 34 5.83 -8.36 -8.71
CA GLN A 34 4.58 -7.94 -9.34
C GLN A 34 4.14 -6.57 -8.80
N VAL A 35 3.71 -5.69 -9.69
CA VAL A 35 3.24 -4.35 -9.33
C VAL A 35 1.72 -4.28 -9.42
N HIS A 36 1.10 -3.80 -8.37
CA HIS A 36 -0.32 -3.56 -8.27
C HIS A 36 -0.57 -2.08 -7.93
N HIS A 37 -1.57 -1.49 -8.58
CA HIS A 37 -1.99 -0.11 -8.33
C HIS A 37 -3.37 -0.11 -7.71
N PHE A 38 -3.51 0.63 -6.62
CA PHE A 38 -4.78 0.83 -5.94
C PHE A 38 -5.09 2.33 -5.95
N ALA A 39 -6.22 2.70 -6.56
CA ALA A 39 -6.64 4.08 -6.65
C ALA A 39 -6.95 4.64 -5.26
N GLY A 40 -6.63 5.92 -5.05
CA GLY A 40 -6.98 6.66 -3.84
C GLY A 40 -8.50 6.78 -3.65
N MET A 41 -8.92 6.95 -2.39
CA MET A 41 -10.30 7.30 -2.11
C MET A 41 -10.51 8.80 -2.21
N SER A 42 -11.63 9.18 -2.83
CA SER A 42 -12.05 10.58 -2.92
C SER A 42 -12.64 11.02 -1.58
N VAL A 43 -11.95 11.94 -0.91
CA VAL A 43 -12.35 12.51 0.39
C VAL A 43 -12.19 14.02 0.38
N ASN A 44 -12.91 14.71 1.27
CA ASN A 44 -12.72 16.14 1.49
C ASN A 44 -11.59 16.35 2.52
N CYS A 45 -10.36 16.52 2.05
CA CYS A 45 -9.20 16.70 2.92
C CYS A 45 -9.28 18.02 3.68
N VAL A 46 -9.33 17.95 5.01
CA VAL A 46 -9.29 19.12 5.90
C VAL A 46 -7.89 19.31 6.49
N ASP A 47 -7.25 18.23 6.93
CA ASP A 47 -5.87 18.17 7.43
C ASP A 47 -5.30 16.77 7.12
N SER A 48 -4.13 16.72 6.49
CA SER A 48 -3.46 15.45 6.14
C SER A 48 -2.46 14.98 7.20
N THR A 49 -2.31 15.72 8.30
CA THR A 49 -1.40 15.36 9.39
C THR A 49 -1.81 14.01 9.98
N GLY A 50 -0.90 13.04 10.00
CA GLY A 50 -1.15 11.70 10.53
C GLY A 50 -1.79 10.71 9.55
N ALA A 51 -2.17 11.12 8.34
CA ALA A 51 -2.72 10.22 7.31
C ALA A 51 -1.80 9.03 7.00
N GLY A 52 -0.49 9.27 6.94
CA GLY A 52 0.52 8.22 6.73
C GLY A 52 0.59 7.23 7.89
N ASP A 53 0.58 7.71 9.14
CA ASP A 53 0.61 6.86 10.33
C ASP A 53 -0.65 6.00 10.42
N ALA A 54 -1.81 6.59 10.13
CA ALA A 54 -3.07 5.87 10.09
C ALA A 54 -3.10 4.82 8.96
N PHE A 55 -2.56 5.14 7.78
CA PHE A 55 -2.38 4.16 6.71
C PHE A 55 -1.54 2.97 7.16
N VAL A 56 -0.40 3.22 7.81
CA VAL A 56 0.49 2.16 8.34
C VAL A 56 -0.23 1.34 9.41
N ALA A 57 -1.02 1.97 10.29
CA ALA A 57 -1.80 1.26 11.30
C ALA A 57 -2.85 0.32 10.66
N GLY A 58 -3.57 0.78 9.63
CA GLY A 58 -4.52 -0.06 8.90
C GLY A 58 -3.84 -1.21 8.15
N LEU A 59 -2.69 -0.94 7.52
CA LEU A 59 -1.88 -1.94 6.83
C LEU A 59 -1.41 -3.04 7.79
N LEU A 60 -0.83 -2.67 8.92
CA LEU A 60 -0.34 -3.62 9.94
C LEU A 60 -1.49 -4.42 10.56
N THR A 61 -2.67 -3.81 10.73
CA THR A 61 -3.88 -4.49 11.20
C THR A 61 -4.35 -5.57 10.22
N GLY A 62 -4.37 -5.26 8.92
CA GLY A 62 -4.73 -6.24 7.88
C GLY A 62 -3.71 -7.37 7.78
N LEU A 63 -2.42 -7.04 7.79
CA LEU A 63 -1.32 -8.00 7.74
C LEU A 63 -1.24 -8.89 8.98
N SER A 64 -1.56 -8.40 10.17
CA SER A 64 -1.56 -9.24 11.38
C SER A 64 -2.61 -10.34 11.34
N SER A 65 -3.70 -10.13 10.58
CA SER A 65 -4.80 -11.09 10.44
C SER A 65 -4.56 -12.14 9.35
N THR A 66 -3.84 -11.78 8.29
CA THR A 66 -3.72 -12.60 7.05
C THR A 66 -2.28 -13.00 6.71
N GLY A 67 -1.28 -12.34 7.31
CA GLY A 67 0.12 -12.44 6.90
C GLY A 67 0.39 -11.80 5.54
N LEU A 68 1.55 -12.14 4.95
CA LEU A 68 1.93 -11.73 3.60
C LEU A 68 1.36 -12.70 2.55
N SER A 69 0.03 -12.82 2.52
CA SER A 69 -0.64 -13.66 1.53
C SER A 69 -0.38 -13.21 0.09
N THR A 70 -0.42 -14.15 -0.85
CA THR A 70 -0.34 -13.88 -2.29
C THR A 70 -1.72 -13.82 -2.95
N ASP A 71 -2.82 -14.00 -2.20
CA ASP A 71 -4.17 -13.81 -2.76
C ASP A 71 -4.43 -12.31 -2.98
N GLU A 72 -4.64 -11.93 -4.25
CA GLU A 72 -4.91 -10.55 -4.63
C GLU A 72 -6.15 -9.98 -3.92
N ARG A 73 -7.14 -10.81 -3.60
CA ARG A 73 -8.35 -10.37 -2.89
C ARG A 73 -8.04 -9.99 -1.46
N GLU A 74 -7.20 -10.77 -0.77
CA GLU A 74 -6.76 -10.47 0.59
C GLU A 74 -5.87 -9.22 0.60
N MET A 75 -4.91 -9.12 -0.33
CA MET A 75 -4.11 -7.91 -0.51
C MET A 75 -4.99 -6.69 -0.74
N ARG A 76 -6.00 -6.77 -1.61
CA ARG A 76 -6.95 -5.68 -1.86
C ARG A 76 -7.69 -5.27 -0.59
N GLN A 77 -8.13 -6.21 0.24
CA GLN A 77 -8.80 -5.91 1.50
C GLN A 77 -7.88 -5.20 2.50
N ILE A 78 -6.63 -5.65 2.61
CA ILE A 78 -5.62 -5.02 3.48
C ILE A 78 -5.33 -3.59 3.02
N ILE A 79 -5.15 -3.39 1.71
CA ILE A 79 -4.90 -2.06 1.15
C ILE A 79 -6.12 -1.15 1.29
N ASP A 80 -7.34 -1.66 1.08
CA ASP A 80 -8.57 -0.88 1.30
C ASP A 80 -8.69 -0.42 2.77
N LEU A 81 -8.39 -1.31 3.73
CA LEU A 81 -8.34 -0.95 5.15
C LEU A 81 -7.30 0.15 5.44
N ALA A 82 -6.08 -0.01 4.93
CA ALA A 82 -5.02 0.98 5.08
C ALA A 82 -5.42 2.34 4.50
N GLN A 83 -5.97 2.35 3.28
CA GLN A 83 -6.45 3.58 2.66
C GLN A 83 -7.58 4.22 3.47
N ARG A 84 -8.49 3.44 4.08
CA ARG A 84 -9.61 3.99 4.88
C ARG A 84 -9.15 4.63 6.16
N CYS A 85 -8.08 4.12 6.76
CA CYS A 85 -7.49 4.73 7.93
C CYS A 85 -6.78 6.05 7.59
N GLY A 86 -6.13 6.13 6.42
CA GLY A 86 -5.35 7.31 6.02
C GLY A 86 -6.10 8.39 5.23
N ALA A 87 -7.38 8.20 4.92
CA ALA A 87 -8.19 9.12 4.11
C ALA A 87 -9.02 10.09 4.96
#